data_AF-A0A918WMH0-F1
#
_entry.id   AF-A0A918WMH0-F1
#
_cell.length_a   1.000
_cell.length_b   1.000
_cell.length_c   1.000
_cell.angle_alpha   90.00
_cell.angle_beta   90.00
_cell.angle_gamma   90.00
#
_symmetry.space_group_name_H-M   'P 1'
#
loop_
_entity.id
_entity.type
_entity.pdbx_description
1 polymer ?
#
loop_
_entity_poly.entity_id
_entity_poly.type
_entity_poly.pdbx_seq_one_letter_code
_entity_poly.pdbx_strand_id
1 'polypeptide(L)'
;MSFEERNAAVGIVISLIAWGLMISVLSQRQAAGVFDGADGPMLWARTVCWLIAACIAIGIALTVLATVLYAAVTGERSPSFEKDERDNQIGLRGLQVTLVVMSMGIVGSIGALAWGVTVVMALNLILASCALGDMAGTLVKLFLYRRGMAW
;
A
#
# COMPACT_ATOMS: atom_id res chain seq x y z
N MET A 1 0.75 1.49 23.37
CA MET A 1 0.02 1.53 22.08
C MET A 1 -0.98 0.40 22.08
N SER A 2 -2.20 0.63 21.61
CA SER A 2 -3.17 -0.47 21.43
C SER A 2 -2.68 -1.43 20.34
N PHE A 3 -3.25 -2.64 20.30
CA PHE A 3 -2.95 -3.63 19.26
C PHE A 3 -3.11 -3.04 17.85
N GLU A 4 -4.22 -2.33 17.62
CA GLU A 4 -4.54 -1.72 16.32
C GLU A 4 -3.62 -0.53 15.96
N GLU A 5 -3.23 0.29 16.94
CA GLU A 5 -2.29 1.39 16.70
C GLU A 5 -0.90 0.85 16.31
N ARG A 6 -0.44 -0.21 16.98
CA ARG A 6 0.80 -0.91 16.63
C ARG A 6 0.70 -1.55 15.25
N ASN A 7 -0.41 -2.22 14.95
CA ASN A 7 -0.64 -2.85 13.66
C ASN A 7 -0.64 -1.82 12.52
N ALA A 8 -1.25 -0.65 12.73
CA ALA A 8 -1.18 0.46 11.78
C ALA A 8 0.26 0.95 11.56
N ALA A 9 1.06 1.08 12.62
CA ALA A 9 2.47 1.47 12.51
C ALA A 9 3.33 0.44 11.77
N VAL A 10 3.17 -0.85 12.07
CA VAL A 10 3.82 -1.96 11.35
C VAL A 10 3.38 -1.97 9.87
N GLY A 11 2.09 -1.73 9.61
CA GLY A 11 1.53 -1.62 8.27
C GLY A 11 2.20 -0.54 7.42
N ILE A 12 2.54 0.62 8.00
CA ILE A 12 3.30 1.67 7.28
C ILE A 12 4.66 1.14 6.84
N VAL A 13 5.40 0.48 7.73
CA VAL A 13 6.73 -0.06 7.43
C VAL A 13 6.66 -1.11 6.32
N ILE A 14 5.72 -2.05 6.44
CA ILE A 14 5.51 -3.11 5.43
C ILE A 14 5.17 -2.50 4.07
N SER A 15 4.29 -1.51 4.06
CA SER A 15 3.84 -0.87 2.82
C SER A 15 4.97 -0.04 2.20
N LEU A 16 5.79 0.66 2.99
CA LEU A 16 7.00 1.33 2.48
C LEU A 16 7.98 0.34 1.84
N ILE A 17 8.17 -0.84 2.44
CA ILE A 17 9.01 -1.90 1.86
C ILE A 17 8.41 -2.39 0.54
N ALA A 18 7.10 -2.71 0.52
CA ALA A 18 6.42 -3.18 -0.68
C ALA A 18 6.50 -2.16 -1.83
N TRP A 19 6.16 -0.89 -1.57
CA TRP A 19 6.23 0.17 -2.56
C TRP A 19 7.67 0.48 -3.00
N GLY A 20 8.63 0.47 -2.07
CA GLY A 20 10.04 0.62 -2.40
C GLY A 20 10.56 -0.50 -3.32
N LEU A 21 10.17 -1.75 -3.06
CA LEU A 21 10.47 -2.89 -3.92
C LEU A 21 9.82 -2.75 -5.30
N MET A 22 8.53 -2.37 -5.38
CA MET A 22 7.87 -2.16 -6.67
C MET A 22 8.53 -1.05 -7.49
N ILE A 23 8.81 0.10 -6.87
CA ILE A 23 9.45 1.25 -7.53
C ILE A 23 10.85 0.89 -8.01
N SER A 24 11.65 0.22 -7.18
CA SER A 24 13.02 -0.17 -7.54
C SER A 24 13.06 -1.13 -8.73
N VAL A 25 12.22 -2.18 -8.75
CA VAL A 25 12.18 -3.14 -9.85
C VAL A 25 11.65 -2.50 -11.15
N LEU A 26 10.58 -1.71 -11.07
CA LEU A 26 10.01 -1.06 -12.24
C LEU A 26 10.93 0.00 -12.84
N SER A 27 11.57 0.82 -12.01
CA SER A 27 12.53 1.84 -12.49
C SER A 27 13.74 1.22 -13.17
N GLN A 28 14.29 0.12 -12.62
CA GLN A 28 15.39 -0.61 -13.26
C GLN A 28 14.98 -1.19 -14.62
N ARG A 29 13.81 -1.83 -14.71
CA ARG A 29 13.32 -2.39 -15.98
C ARG A 29 12.98 -1.33 -17.01
N GLN A 30 12.45 -0.20 -16.57
CA GLN A 30 12.19 0.94 -17.46
C GLN A 30 13.48 1.58 -17.95
N ALA A 31 14.49 1.76 -17.09
CA ALA A 31 15.81 2.25 -17.50
C ALA A 31 16.52 1.31 -18.48
N ALA A 32 16.24 0.00 -18.40
CA ALA A 32 16.74 -1.00 -19.33
C ALA A 32 15.92 -1.10 -20.64
N GLY A 33 14.91 -0.24 -20.85
CA GLY A 33 14.08 -0.24 -22.06
C GLY A 33 13.18 -1.48 -22.21
N VAL A 34 12.94 -2.24 -21.13
CA VAL A 34 12.17 -3.50 -21.18
C VAL A 34 10.73 -3.29 -21.64
N PHE A 35 10.20 -2.08 -21.46
CA PHE A 35 8.83 -1.71 -21.83
C PHE A 35 8.76 -0.93 -23.15
N ASP A 36 9.88 -0.80 -23.87
CA ASP A 36 9.92 -0.09 -25.14
C ASP A 36 9.45 -1.01 -26.26
N GLY A 37 8.32 -0.66 -26.89
CA GLY A 37 7.76 -1.40 -28.02
C GLY A 37 6.26 -1.71 -27.87
N ALA A 38 5.70 -2.40 -28.85
CA ALA A 38 4.28 -2.73 -28.90
C ALA A 38 3.84 -3.63 -27.74
N ASP A 39 4.73 -4.52 -27.28
CA ASP A 39 4.49 -5.44 -26.17
C ASP A 39 4.74 -4.81 -24.79
N GLY A 40 5.16 -3.54 -24.73
CA GLY A 40 5.51 -2.83 -23.51
C GLY A 40 4.45 -2.92 -22.41
N PRO A 41 3.16 -2.62 -22.70
CA PRO A 41 2.08 -2.73 -21.71
C PRO A 41 1.88 -4.15 -21.18
N MET A 42 2.01 -5.18 -22.03
CA MET A 42 1.89 -6.59 -21.62
C MET A 42 3.04 -6.99 -20.68
N LEU A 43 4.29 -6.63 -21.03
CA LEU A 43 5.46 -6.92 -20.22
C LEU A 43 5.43 -6.19 -18.88
N TRP A 44 4.96 -4.94 -18.87
CA TRP A 44 4.71 -4.18 -17.66
C TRP A 44 3.68 -4.88 -16.77
N ALA A 45 2.52 -5.24 -17.32
CA ALA A 45 1.44 -5.90 -16.57
C ALA A 45 1.90 -7.23 -15.97
N ARG A 46 2.62 -8.06 -16.75
CA ARG A 46 3.20 -9.32 -16.26
C ARG A 46 4.19 -9.09 -15.12
N THR A 47 5.03 -8.06 -15.23
CA THR A 47 6.00 -7.71 -14.19
C THR A 47 5.26 -7.30 -12.90
N VAL A 48 4.25 -6.44 -13.01
CA VAL A 48 3.47 -5.97 -11.86
C VAL A 48 2.68 -7.09 -11.20
N CYS A 49 2.07 -8.01 -11.96
CA CYS A 49 1.38 -9.17 -11.38
C CYS A 49 2.30 -10.03 -10.51
N TRP A 50 3.52 -10.30 -10.97
CA TRP A 50 4.52 -11.03 -10.16
C TRP A 50 4.95 -10.24 -8.93
N LEU A 51 5.14 -8.93 -9.07
CA LEU A 51 5.49 -8.06 -7.95
C LEU A 51 4.39 -7.99 -6.89
N ILE A 52 3.12 -7.94 -7.29
CA ILE A 52 1.98 -7.98 -6.36
C ILE A 52 2.02 -9.28 -5.55
N ALA A 53 2.16 -10.44 -6.21
CA ALA A 53 2.25 -11.72 -5.53
C ALA A 53 3.43 -11.78 -4.55
N ALA A 54 4.60 -11.29 -4.95
CA ALA A 54 5.78 -11.21 -4.10
C ALA A 54 5.57 -10.28 -2.89
N CYS A 55 4.98 -9.09 -3.10
CA CYS A 55 4.72 -8.13 -2.03
C CYS A 55 3.68 -8.65 -1.02
N ILE A 56 2.65 -9.38 -1.48
CA ILE A 56 1.69 -10.04 -0.59
C ILE A 56 2.40 -11.08 0.28
N ALA A 57 3.23 -11.93 -0.32
CA ALA A 57 3.98 -12.95 0.42
C ALA A 57 4.92 -12.33 1.47
N ILE A 58 5.67 -11.28 1.08
CA ILE A 58 6.55 -10.52 1.98
C ILE A 58 5.74 -9.85 3.09
N GLY A 59 4.60 -9.23 2.76
CA GLY A 59 3.74 -8.55 3.74
C GLY A 59 3.20 -9.50 4.80
N ILE A 60 2.73 -10.68 4.40
CA ILE A 60 2.30 -11.74 5.34
C ILE A 60 3.47 -12.16 6.24
N ALA A 61 4.63 -12.46 5.65
CA ALA A 61 5.81 -12.89 6.40
C ALA A 61 6.26 -11.83 7.43
N LEU A 62 6.30 -10.56 7.04
CA LEU A 62 6.68 -9.44 7.92
C LEU A 62 5.65 -9.21 9.02
N THR A 63 4.35 -9.35 8.73
CA THR A 63 3.29 -9.20 9.73
C THR A 63 3.37 -10.28 10.80
N VAL A 64 3.57 -11.54 10.39
CA VAL A 64 3.76 -12.68 11.30
C VAL A 64 5.03 -12.45 12.14
N LEU A 65 6.14 -12.10 11.50
CA LEU A 65 7.41 -11.85 12.18
C LEU A 65 7.31 -10.71 13.21
N ALA A 66 6.66 -9.60 12.85
CA ALA A 66 6.43 -8.49 13.78
C ALA A 66 5.59 -8.91 14.99
N THR A 67 4.57 -9.74 14.78
CA THR A 67 3.72 -10.26 15.85
C THR A 67 4.49 -11.18 16.79
N VAL A 68 5.27 -12.11 16.25
CA VAL A 68 6.09 -13.06 17.03
C VAL A 68 7.18 -12.32 17.82
N LEU A 69 7.89 -11.39 17.18
CA LEU A 69 8.92 -10.59 17.86
C LEU A 69 8.34 -9.76 19.00
N TYR A 70 7.18 -9.14 18.80
CA TYR A 70 6.52 -8.38 19.86
C TYR A 70 6.18 -9.27 21.06
N ALA A 71 5.58 -10.44 20.83
CA ALA A 71 5.23 -11.38 21.89
C ALA A 71 6.49 -11.91 22.62
N ALA A 72 7.58 -12.16 21.90
CA ALA A 72 8.85 -12.60 22.47
C ALA A 72 9.49 -11.53 23.37
N VAL A 73 9.43 -10.26 22.97
CA VAL A 73 10.03 -9.14 23.74
C VAL A 73 9.17 -8.75 24.95
N THR A 74 7.85 -8.75 24.82
CA THR A 74 6.95 -8.26 25.88
C THR A 74 6.46 -9.35 26.83
N GLY A 75 6.54 -10.62 26.44
CA GLY A 75 6.00 -11.75 27.23
C GLY A 75 4.47 -11.79 27.26
N GLU A 76 3.77 -10.88 26.58
CA GLU A 76 2.31 -10.90 26.45
C GLU A 76 1.88 -12.02 25.49
N ARG A 77 1.28 -13.07 26.04
CA ARG A 77 0.87 -14.26 25.27
C ARG A 77 -0.51 -14.15 24.62
N SER A 78 -1.29 -13.12 24.92
CA SER A 78 -2.64 -12.94 24.40
C SER A 78 -2.88 -11.49 23.92
N PRO A 79 -2.66 -11.18 22.63
CA PRO A 79 -3.21 -9.95 22.08
C PRO A 79 -4.74 -9.97 22.25
N SER A 80 -5.31 -8.92 22.85
CA SER A 80 -6.76 -8.76 22.89
C SER A 80 -7.25 -8.47 21.47
N PHE A 81 -7.96 -9.42 20.88
CA PHE A 81 -8.58 -9.26 19.56
C PHE A 81 -9.95 -8.58 19.63
N GLU A 82 -10.31 -8.02 20.79
CA GLU A 82 -11.54 -7.25 20.92
C GLU A 82 -11.43 -5.99 20.09
N LYS A 83 -12.26 -5.95 19.05
CA LYS A 83 -12.33 -4.86 18.09
C LYS A 83 -13.53 -4.00 18.45
N ASP A 84 -13.29 -2.75 18.79
CA ASP A 84 -14.35 -1.81 19.15
C ASP A 84 -15.04 -1.27 17.88
N GLU A 85 -16.26 -0.76 18.00
CA GLU A 85 -16.95 -0.01 16.95
C GLU A 85 -16.11 1.17 16.46
N ARG A 86 -15.36 1.78 17.38
CA ARG A 86 -14.36 2.80 17.07
C ARG A 86 -13.31 2.32 16.07
N ASP A 87 -12.77 1.12 16.23
CA ASP A 87 -11.75 0.57 15.32
C ASP A 87 -12.32 0.35 13.93
N ASN A 88 -13.58 -0.08 13.86
CA ASN A 88 -14.29 -0.24 12.60
C ASN A 88 -14.47 1.09 11.87
N GLN A 89 -14.93 2.14 12.57
CA GLN A 89 -15.07 3.48 11.99
C GLN A 89 -13.73 4.04 11.50
N ILE A 90 -12.65 3.90 12.28
CA ILE A 90 -11.31 4.34 11.88
C ILE A 90 -10.84 3.57 10.63
N GLY A 91 -11.08 2.26 10.59
CA GLY A 91 -10.81 1.41 9.44
C GLY A 91 -11.50 1.91 8.16
N LEU A 92 -12.81 2.18 8.24
CA LEU A 92 -13.63 2.69 7.14
C LEU A 92 -13.16 4.06 6.65
N ARG A 93 -12.78 4.97 7.55
CA ARG A 93 -12.26 6.29 7.14
C ARG A 93 -10.91 6.19 6.44
N GLY A 94 -10.02 5.34 6.94
CA GLY A 94 -8.76 5.05 6.24
C GLY A 94 -9.02 4.53 4.83
N LEU A 95 -9.97 3.61 4.68
CA LEU A 95 -10.37 3.08 3.37
C LEU A 95 -10.98 4.16 2.46
N GLN A 96 -11.84 5.04 2.97
CA GLN A 96 -12.40 6.16 2.21
C GLN A 96 -11.29 7.05 1.64
N VAL A 97 -10.29 7.40 2.46
CA VAL A 97 -9.14 8.20 2.01
C VAL A 97 -8.35 7.47 0.93
N THR A 98 -8.05 6.18 1.12
CA THR A 98 -7.38 5.36 0.11
C THR A 98 -8.13 5.39 -1.21
N LEU A 99 -9.45 5.13 -1.18
CA LEU A 99 -10.28 5.10 -2.38
C LEU A 99 -10.33 6.45 -3.08
N VAL A 100 -10.50 7.56 -2.35
CA VAL A 100 -10.52 8.91 -2.94
C VAL A 100 -9.20 9.22 -3.65
N VAL A 101 -8.06 8.95 -3.01
CA VAL A 101 -6.73 9.18 -3.61
C VAL A 101 -6.50 8.31 -4.84
N MET A 102 -6.88 7.02 -4.77
CA MET A 102 -6.80 6.10 -5.91
C MET A 102 -7.69 6.56 -7.07
N SER A 103 -8.95 6.93 -6.80
CA SER A 103 -9.88 7.39 -7.83
C SER A 103 -9.37 8.64 -8.53
N MET A 104 -8.81 9.61 -7.79
CA MET A 104 -8.20 10.80 -8.38
C MET A 104 -7.04 10.44 -9.31
N GLY A 105 -6.20 9.48 -8.92
CA GLY A 105 -5.10 9.02 -9.75
C GLY A 105 -5.53 8.26 -11.00
N ILE A 106 -6.57 7.43 -10.91
CA ILE A 106 -7.15 6.75 -12.08
C ILE A 106 -7.71 7.80 -13.06
N VAL A 107 -8.52 8.75 -12.59
CA VAL A 107 -9.03 9.83 -13.44
C VAL A 107 -7.88 10.65 -14.05
N GLY A 108 -6.86 10.96 -13.25
CA GLY A 108 -5.65 11.64 -13.69
C GLY A 108 -4.89 10.87 -14.78
N SER A 109 -4.82 9.53 -14.68
CA SER A 109 -4.17 8.68 -15.69
C SER A 109 -4.93 8.63 -17.01
N ILE A 110 -6.26 8.61 -16.96
CA ILE A 110 -7.10 8.69 -18.15
C ILE A 110 -6.92 10.06 -18.81
N GLY A 111 -6.88 11.14 -18.03
CA GLY A 111 -6.56 12.48 -18.53
C GLY A 111 -5.19 12.54 -19.18
N ALA A 112 -4.17 11.98 -18.54
CA ALA A 112 -2.81 11.92 -19.10
C ALA A 112 -2.77 11.17 -20.44
N LEU A 113 -3.48 10.05 -20.55
CA LEU A 113 -3.64 9.32 -21.83
C LEU A 113 -4.30 10.19 -22.91
N ALA A 114 -5.32 10.97 -22.55
CA ALA A 114 -5.96 11.89 -23.48
C ALA A 114 -5.01 13.00 -24.00
N TRP A 115 -3.97 13.35 -23.23
CA TRP A 115 -2.88 14.25 -23.66
C TRP A 115 -1.73 13.55 -24.39
N GLY A 116 -1.87 12.28 -24.76
CA GLY A 116 -0.88 11.55 -25.56
C GLY A 116 0.28 10.97 -24.75
N VAL A 117 0.15 10.87 -23.42
CA VAL A 117 1.11 10.13 -22.59
C VAL A 117 1.08 8.65 -22.95
N THR A 118 2.25 7.98 -22.89
CA THR A 118 2.35 6.56 -23.20
C THR A 118 1.53 5.71 -22.23
N VAL A 119 1.04 4.56 -22.70
CA VAL A 119 0.25 3.62 -21.89
C VAL A 119 1.02 3.18 -20.64
N VAL A 120 2.31 2.92 -20.76
CA VAL A 120 3.17 2.51 -19.63
C VAL A 120 3.27 3.63 -18.58
N MET A 121 3.39 4.90 -18.98
CA MET A 121 3.38 6.02 -18.03
C MET A 121 2.03 6.19 -17.34
N ALA A 122 0.91 6.00 -18.04
CA ALA A 122 -0.41 6.04 -17.43
C ALA A 122 -0.60 4.91 -16.41
N LEU A 123 -0.13 3.70 -16.72
CA LEU A 123 -0.12 2.56 -15.81
C LEU A 123 0.74 2.82 -14.56
N ASN A 124 1.91 3.43 -14.72
CA ASN A 124 2.73 3.88 -13.60
C ASN A 124 2.03 4.94 -12.74
N LEU A 125 1.25 5.85 -13.34
CA LEU A 125 0.49 6.86 -12.60
C LEU A 125 -0.64 6.23 -11.77
N ILE A 126 -1.36 5.24 -12.34
CA ILE A 126 -2.32 4.43 -11.59
C ILE A 126 -1.62 3.76 -10.41
N LEU A 127 -0.49 3.10 -10.65
CA LEU A 127 0.25 2.40 -9.60
C LEU A 127 0.74 3.37 -8.51
N ALA A 128 1.25 4.54 -8.89
CA ALA A 128 1.65 5.58 -7.95
C ALA A 128 0.47 6.07 -7.10
N SER A 129 -0.73 6.18 -7.68
CA SER A 129 -1.93 6.54 -6.93
C SER A 129 -2.40 5.46 -5.97
N CYS A 130 -2.23 4.19 -6.31
CA CYS A 130 -2.42 3.07 -5.37
C CYS A 130 -1.47 3.20 -4.19
N ALA A 131 -0.20 3.50 -4.44
CA ALA A 131 0.81 3.69 -3.40
C ALA A 131 0.49 4.87 -2.48
N LEU A 132 0.14 6.01 -3.05
CA LEU A 132 -0.22 7.20 -2.30
C LEU A 132 -1.52 6.99 -1.52
N GLY A 133 -2.51 6.31 -2.08
CA GLY A 133 -3.78 6.01 -1.41
C GLY A 133 -3.61 5.07 -0.23
N ASP A 134 -2.80 4.02 -0.39
CA ASP A 134 -2.46 3.08 0.69
C ASP A 134 -1.72 3.79 1.84
N MET A 135 -0.71 4.61 1.51
CA MET A 135 0.00 5.46 2.46
C MET A 135 -0.91 6.45 3.17
N ALA A 136 -1.70 7.23 2.43
CA ALA A 136 -2.58 8.24 2.99
C ALA A 136 -3.63 7.61 3.92
N GLY A 137 -4.26 6.51 3.51
CA GLY A 137 -5.24 5.80 4.33
C GLY A 137 -4.63 5.25 5.63
N THR A 138 -3.43 4.67 5.55
CA THR A 138 -2.75 4.13 6.74
C THR A 138 -2.28 5.24 7.69
N LEU A 139 -1.76 6.35 7.15
CA LEU A 139 -1.41 7.53 7.94
C LEU A 139 -2.63 8.14 8.63
N VAL A 140 -3.78 8.21 7.95
CA VAL A 140 -5.04 8.68 8.55
C VAL A 140 -5.48 7.78 9.69
N LYS A 141 -5.40 6.45 9.54
CA LYS A 141 -5.69 5.51 10.65
C LYS A 141 -4.78 5.79 11.85
N LEU A 142 -3.47 5.86 11.65
CA LEU A 142 -2.52 6.12 12.72
C LEU A 142 -2.76 7.48 13.40
N PHE A 143 -3.07 8.51 12.61
CA PHE A 143 -3.40 9.84 13.12
C PHE A 143 -4.67 9.81 13.99
N LEU A 144 -5.74 9.15 13.53
CA LEU A 144 -6.99 9.01 14.28
C LEU A 144 -6.81 8.20 15.56
N TYR A 145 -5.99 7.15 15.54
CA TYR A 145 -5.63 6.39 16.73
C TYR A 145 -4.95 7.26 17.78
N ARG A 146 -3.93 8.03 17.38
CA ARG A 146 -3.18 8.93 18.29
C ARG A 146 -4.00 10.08 18.84
N ARG A 147 -4.97 10.58 18.08
CA ARG A 147 -5.77 11.74 18.47
C ARG A 147 -6.97 11.37 19.35
N GLY A 148 -7.23 10.09 19.59
CA GLY A 148 -8.32 9.65 20.46
C GLY A 148 -9.73 9.84 19.87
N MET A 149 -9.85 10.33 18.63
CA MET A 149 -11.13 10.74 18.06
C MET A 149 -11.85 9.55 17.41
N ALA A 150 -12.94 9.12 18.02
CA ALA A 150 -14.03 8.41 17.36
C ALA A 150 -15.17 9.40 17.14
N TRP A 151 -15.72 9.47 15.94
CA TRP A 151 -17.04 10.06 15.72
C TRP A 151 -17.86 9.03 14.97
#